data_AF-A0A348ALI8-F1
#
_entry.id   AF-A0A348ALI8-F1
#
_cell.length_a   1.000
_cell.length_b   1.000
_cell.length_c   1.000
_cell.angle_alpha   90.00
_cell.angle_beta   90.00
_cell.angle_gamma   90.00
#
_symmetry.space_group_name_H-M   'P 1'
#
loop_
_entity.id
_entity.type
_entity.pdbx_description
1 polymer ?
#
loop_
_entity_poly.entity_id
_entity_poly.type
_entity_poly.pdbx_seq_one_letter_code
_entity_poly.pdbx_strand_id
1 'polypeptide(L)'
;MNKINKTAAPGVLFCGQGNSAAANPTESTCYVYLTPADNGTVIWGQDSNGKIHPVRTDDQGRLLILIASSQLPDTPRLTGSEGRVQIRDQSVDTIARPIGVDQHNTLNATAYSQIGRLYSVADTGLLHQNLLTLAYIIDNPSTSSRILYLEKITGGNVPALSSTAYVPALRTMIYRDVQTRGTAQGTPCNMNFGYPNNSIMLVSRLEGMVNGTPVLAISHTSGQFSVDVQGQIIVPPGHNIAIQFTTDALNDNNQLMLNANILWYELDK
;
A
#
# COMPACT_ATOMS: atom_id res chain seq x y z
N MET A 1 33.76 -18.66 22.41
CA MET A 1 32.93 -17.79 21.55
C MET A 1 32.80 -16.43 22.23
N ASN A 2 33.51 -15.42 21.73
CA ASN A 2 33.41 -14.05 22.24
C ASN A 2 32.10 -13.43 21.78
N LYS A 3 31.22 -13.09 22.73
CA LYS A 3 30.10 -12.17 22.48
C LYS A 3 30.67 -10.75 22.39
N ILE A 4 30.63 -10.17 21.20
CA ILE A 4 30.88 -8.74 21.01
C ILE A 4 29.59 -8.02 21.43
N ASN A 5 29.61 -7.40 22.62
CA ASN A 5 28.60 -6.41 23.00
C ASN A 5 28.90 -5.13 22.21
N LYS A 6 28.17 -4.87 21.11
CA LYS A 6 28.17 -3.55 20.48
C LYS A 6 27.32 -2.62 21.33
N THR A 7 27.98 -1.81 22.15
CA THR A 7 27.37 -0.68 22.85
C THR A 7 27.03 0.40 21.82
N ALA A 8 25.77 0.80 21.70
CA ALA A 8 25.38 1.94 20.87
C ALA A 8 26.01 3.23 21.43
N ALA A 9 26.62 4.03 20.58
CA ALA A 9 27.20 5.31 20.99
C ALA A 9 26.08 6.28 21.44
N PRO A 10 26.27 7.08 22.50
CA PRO A 10 25.29 8.07 22.93
C PRO A 10 25.07 9.12 21.83
N GLY A 11 23.80 9.47 21.56
CA GLY A 11 23.45 10.55 20.65
C GLY A 11 23.96 11.90 21.16
N VAL A 12 24.41 12.76 20.24
CA VAL A 12 24.92 14.09 20.57
C VAL A 12 23.77 15.10 20.46
N LEU A 13 23.53 15.85 21.54
CA LEU A 13 22.57 16.94 21.59
C LEU A 13 23.25 18.24 21.16
N PHE A 14 22.71 18.90 20.13
CA PHE A 14 23.15 20.25 19.73
C PHE A 14 22.02 21.24 20.01
N CYS A 15 22.32 22.23 20.86
CA CYS A 15 21.45 23.38 21.06
C CYS A 15 22.12 24.58 20.39
N GLY A 16 21.47 25.15 19.38
CA GLY A 16 21.91 26.38 18.73
C GLY A 16 20.85 27.46 18.90
N GLN A 17 21.27 28.70 19.18
CA GLN A 17 20.37 29.83 19.04
C GLN A 17 20.20 30.13 17.55
N GLY A 18 18.98 29.99 17.04
CA GLY A 18 18.65 30.33 15.68
C GLY A 18 18.67 31.85 15.50
N ASN A 19 19.67 32.38 14.81
CA ASN A 19 19.62 33.75 14.30
C ASN A 19 18.63 33.80 13.12
N SER A 20 17.34 33.89 13.42
CA SER A 20 16.35 34.30 12.42
C SER A 20 16.17 35.82 12.53
N ALA A 21 16.47 36.54 11.46
CA ALA A 21 16.47 38.01 11.42
C ALA A 21 15.05 38.64 11.48
N ALA A 22 14.02 37.94 11.98
CA ALA A 22 12.66 38.43 11.98
C ALA A 22 11.73 37.89 13.10
N ALA A 23 12.23 37.21 14.13
CA ALA A 23 11.38 36.75 15.24
C ALA A 23 12.06 36.91 16.60
N ASN A 24 11.23 37.15 17.63
CA ASN A 24 11.60 37.33 19.05
C ASN A 24 12.73 36.38 19.49
N PRO A 25 13.82 36.87 20.12
CA PRO A 25 15.02 36.08 20.42
C PRO A 25 14.89 35.08 21.59
N THR A 26 13.66 34.66 21.94
CA THR A 26 13.41 33.79 23.11
C THR A 26 13.20 32.32 22.76
N GLU A 27 13.12 31.94 21.49
CA GLU A 27 12.93 30.55 21.11
C GLU A 27 14.28 29.87 20.82
N SER A 28 14.75 29.08 21.79
CA SER A 28 15.85 28.14 21.56
C SER A 28 15.30 26.90 20.87
N THR A 29 15.78 26.58 19.67
CA THR A 29 15.44 25.33 18.98
C THR A 29 16.48 24.27 19.30
N CYS A 30 16.06 23.18 19.93
CA CYS A 30 16.93 22.03 20.18
C CYS A 30 16.72 20.98 19.09
N TYR A 31 17.81 20.46 18.53
CA TYR A 31 17.77 19.35 17.58
C TYR A 31 18.34 18.09 18.25
N VAL A 32 17.61 16.99 18.13
CA VAL A 32 18.09 15.66 18.54
C VAL A 32 18.36 14.86 17.28
N TYR A 33 19.62 14.46 17.08
CA TYR A 33 19.99 13.54 16.00
C TYR A 33 19.95 12.12 16.54
N LEU A 34 19.02 11.31 16.03
CA LEU A 34 19.02 9.87 16.25
C LEU A 34 19.60 9.19 15.03
N THR A 35 20.67 8.41 15.23
CA THR A 35 21.17 7.48 14.24
C THR A 35 20.35 6.19 14.39
N PRO A 36 19.53 5.80 13.40
CA PRO A 36 18.80 4.54 13.49
C PRO A 36 19.81 3.40 13.57
N ALA A 37 19.69 2.55 14.58
CA ALA A 37 20.58 1.39 14.71
C ALA A 37 20.26 0.32 13.64
N ASP A 38 19.01 0.28 13.14
CA ASP A 38 18.55 -0.61 12.08
C ASP A 38 17.29 -0.02 11.39
N ASN A 39 17.01 -0.44 10.15
CA ASN A 39 15.88 0.01 9.33
C ASN A 39 14.52 -0.18 10.03
N GLY A 40 13.66 0.85 10.01
CA GLY A 40 12.22 0.70 10.23
C GLY A 40 11.60 1.29 11.51
N THR A 41 12.32 2.11 12.29
CA THR A 41 11.70 2.79 13.44
C THR A 41 11.13 4.15 13.06
N VAL A 42 9.79 4.27 13.04
CA VAL A 42 9.12 5.58 12.95
C VAL A 42 8.84 6.08 14.37
N ILE A 43 9.42 7.21 14.73
CA ILE A 43 9.20 7.88 16.01
C ILE A 43 8.26 9.05 15.75
N TRP A 44 7.24 9.22 16.57
CA TRP A 44 6.39 10.41 16.57
C TRP A 44 6.53 11.11 17.91
N GLY A 45 6.62 12.43 17.91
CA GLY A 45 6.54 13.24 19.12
C GLY A 45 5.10 13.69 19.34
N GLN A 46 4.60 13.55 20.57
CA GLN A 46 3.31 14.10 21.00
C GLN A 46 3.60 15.20 22.03
N ASP A 47 3.03 16.39 21.86
CA ASP A 47 3.17 17.46 22.85
C ASP A 47 2.23 17.29 24.05
N SER A 48 2.38 18.16 25.06
CA SER A 48 1.56 18.15 26.27
C SER A 48 0.05 18.35 26.02
N ASN A 49 -0.34 18.80 24.81
CA ASN A 49 -1.73 18.96 24.40
C ASN A 49 -2.23 17.78 23.56
N GLY A 50 -1.42 16.73 23.43
CA GLY A 50 -1.78 15.53 22.68
C GLY A 50 -1.62 15.66 21.16
N LYS A 51 -1.02 16.74 20.65
CA LYS A 51 -0.83 16.94 19.20
C LYS A 51 0.42 16.22 18.72
N ILE A 52 0.27 15.45 17.63
CA ILE A 52 1.36 14.71 16.99
C ILE A 52 2.11 15.66 16.05
N HIS A 53 3.44 15.69 16.17
CA HIS A 53 4.31 16.50 15.32
C HIS A 53 4.92 15.64 14.20
N PRO A 54 4.95 16.16 12.95
CA PRO A 54 5.55 15.44 11.85
C PRO A 54 7.05 15.32 12.08
N VAL A 55 7.55 14.10 11.92
CA VAL A 55 8.98 13.82 11.95
C VAL A 55 9.48 13.80 10.51
N ARG A 56 10.61 14.47 10.27
CA ARG A 56 11.27 14.49 8.97
C ARG A 56 12.60 13.77 9.09
N THR A 57 13.01 13.03 8.07
CA THR A 57 14.39 12.56 7.94
C THR A 57 15.20 13.59 7.15
N ASP A 58 16.44 13.82 7.54
CA ASP A 58 17.38 14.58 6.71
C ASP A 58 17.92 13.72 5.55
N ASP A 59 18.73 14.35 4.69
CA ASP A 59 19.34 13.72 3.52
C ASP A 59 20.30 12.55 3.87
N GLN A 60 20.59 12.35 5.16
CA GLN A 60 21.42 11.27 5.69
C GLN A 60 20.59 10.20 6.40
N GLY A 61 19.25 10.27 6.34
CA GLY A 61 18.35 9.33 7.01
C GLY A 61 18.25 9.51 8.52
N ARG A 62 18.74 10.64 9.05
CA ARG A 62 18.64 10.95 10.49
C ARG A 62 17.31 11.60 10.78
N LEU A 63 16.74 11.24 11.92
CA LEU A 63 15.42 11.68 12.34
C LEU A 63 15.50 13.09 12.98
N LEU A 64 14.78 14.06 12.44
CA LEU A 64 14.61 15.41 13.00
C LEU A 64 13.29 15.49 13.76
N ILE A 65 13.39 15.66 15.08
CA ILE A 65 12.25 15.98 15.95
C ILE A 65 12.35 17.46 16.31
N LEU A 66 11.37 18.25 15.88
CA LEU A 66 11.24 19.65 16.28
C LEU A 66 10.55 19.69 17.65
N ILE A 67 11.28 20.09 18.68
CA ILE A 67 10.71 20.39 20.00
C ILE A 67 10.71 21.91 20.13
N ALA A 68 9.54 22.54 19.99
CA ALA A 68 9.36 23.93 20.36
C ALA A 68 9.09 23.99 21.87
N SER A 69 10.03 24.52 22.65
CA SER A 69 9.79 24.86 24.06
C SER A 69 9.93 26.36 24.24
N SER A 70 8.87 27.01 24.73
CA SER A 70 8.85 28.44 25.00
C SER A 70 9.41 28.81 26.39
N GLN A 71 9.82 27.84 27.20
CA GLN A 71 10.37 28.03 28.55
C GLN A 71 11.31 26.88 28.91
N LEU A 72 12.61 27.12 29.13
CA LEU A 72 13.49 26.16 29.80
C LEU A 72 14.49 26.87 30.71
N PRO A 73 14.44 26.62 32.04
CA PRO A 73 15.61 26.71 32.90
C PRO A 73 16.48 25.45 32.83
N ASP A 74 15.95 24.30 32.40
CA ASP A 74 16.66 23.02 32.45
C ASP A 74 16.48 22.15 31.19
N THR A 75 17.48 22.11 30.32
CA THR A 75 18.18 20.83 30.10
C THR A 75 17.40 19.52 29.88
N PRO A 76 16.61 19.24 28.83
CA PRO A 76 16.02 17.90 28.65
C PRO A 76 17.14 16.83 28.55
N ARG A 77 17.16 15.88 29.49
CA ARG A 77 18.15 14.79 29.55
C ARG A 77 17.58 13.50 28.96
N LEU A 78 18.26 12.95 27.96
CA LEU A 78 18.00 11.60 27.46
C LEU A 78 18.81 10.60 28.31
N THR A 79 18.13 9.68 28.99
CA THR A 79 18.76 8.51 29.61
C THR A 79 18.25 7.26 28.91
N GLY A 80 19.15 6.50 28.29
CA GLY A 80 18.82 5.25 27.60
C GLY A 80 19.48 4.04 28.27
N SER A 81 18.73 2.96 28.43
CA SER A 81 19.25 1.60 28.53
C SER A 81 18.72 0.83 27.32
N GLU A 82 19.63 0.15 26.62
CA GLU A 82 19.40 -0.81 25.51
C GLU A 82 18.06 -0.69 24.76
N GLY A 83 18.08 0.04 23.64
CA GLY A 83 16.99 0.04 22.65
C GLY A 83 15.76 0.88 22.99
N ARG A 84 15.75 1.64 24.10
CA ARG A 84 14.64 2.53 24.46
C ARG A 84 15.13 3.95 24.71
N VAL A 85 14.61 4.91 23.94
CA VAL A 85 14.73 6.34 24.25
C VAL A 85 13.57 6.71 25.16
N GLN A 86 13.85 6.92 26.44
CA GLN A 86 12.86 7.41 27.40
C GLN A 86 12.96 8.94 27.45
N ILE A 87 11.96 9.63 26.91
CA ILE A 87 11.81 11.08 27.11
C ILE A 87 11.10 11.24 28.45
N ARG A 88 11.84 11.64 29.49
CA ARG A 88 11.24 12.05 30.77
C ARG A 88 10.93 13.52 30.67
N ASP A 89 9.66 13.85 30.45
CA ASP A 89 9.14 15.14 30.90
C ASP A 89 8.96 15.03 32.42
N GLN A 90 9.47 16.00 33.18
CA GLN A 90 9.32 16.04 34.65
C GLN A 90 7.97 16.63 35.09
N SER A 91 7.06 16.90 34.15
CA SER A 91 5.73 17.41 34.47
C SER A 91 4.63 16.34 34.34
N VAL A 92 4.19 15.83 35.50
CA VAL A 92 2.85 15.25 35.79
C VAL A 92 2.33 14.18 34.82
N ASP A 93 2.83 12.94 34.91
CA ASP A 93 2.08 11.72 35.29
C ASP A 93 2.93 10.46 34.96
N THR A 94 3.18 9.62 35.95
CA THR A 94 4.30 8.65 35.95
C THR A 94 3.94 7.28 35.34
N ILE A 95 3.10 7.24 34.30
CA ILE A 95 2.66 5.97 33.70
C ILE A 95 3.28 5.81 32.30
N ALA A 96 4.43 5.14 32.26
CA ALA A 96 4.99 4.63 31.02
C ALA A 96 4.08 3.51 30.49
N ARG A 97 3.31 3.80 29.42
CA ARG A 97 2.54 2.77 28.71
C ARG A 97 3.36 2.27 27.52
N PRO A 98 3.56 0.95 27.36
CA PRO A 98 4.08 0.40 26.13
C PRO A 98 3.09 0.69 25.00
N ILE A 99 3.51 1.45 23.99
CA ILE A 99 2.76 1.56 22.75
C ILE A 99 3.10 0.33 21.93
N GLY A 100 2.23 -0.68 21.98
CA GLY A 100 2.28 -1.79 21.05
C GLY A 100 1.95 -1.25 19.67
N VAL A 101 2.96 -1.18 18.79
CA VAL A 101 2.71 -0.99 17.37
C VAL A 101 2.18 -2.33 16.87
N ASP A 102 0.89 -2.38 16.57
CA ASP A 102 0.31 -3.51 15.88
C ASP A 102 0.95 -3.61 14.50
N GLN A 103 1.98 -4.43 14.37
CA GLN A 103 2.67 -4.62 13.11
C GLN A 103 1.80 -5.35 12.08
N HIS A 104 0.61 -5.87 12.45
CA HIS A 104 -0.11 -6.83 11.62
C HIS A 104 -1.61 -6.57 11.44
N ASN A 105 -2.22 -5.49 11.96
CA ASN A 105 -3.69 -5.40 11.90
C ASN A 105 -4.34 -4.06 11.52
N THR A 106 -3.60 -3.04 11.06
CA THR A 106 -4.22 -1.83 10.46
C THR A 106 -3.37 -1.23 9.34
N LEU A 107 -2.94 -2.07 8.39
CA LEU A 107 -2.15 -1.62 7.25
C LEU A 107 -3.06 -1.01 6.19
N ASN A 108 -3.47 0.23 6.41
CA ASN A 108 -4.16 1.03 5.39
C ASN A 108 -3.27 1.17 4.15
N ALA A 109 -3.86 0.96 2.97
CA ALA A 109 -3.25 1.12 1.64
C ALA A 109 -2.40 2.40 1.47
N THR A 110 -2.66 3.44 2.27
CA THR A 110 -1.86 4.67 2.34
C THR A 110 -0.39 4.44 2.70
N ALA A 111 -0.07 3.52 3.61
CA ALA A 111 1.32 3.21 3.94
C ALA A 111 2.06 2.53 2.77
N TYR A 112 1.33 1.78 1.95
CA TYR A 112 1.89 1.04 0.82
C TYR A 112 2.06 1.87 -0.45
N SER A 113 1.22 2.89 -0.63
CA SER A 113 1.41 3.89 -1.70
C SER A 113 2.78 4.59 -1.60
N GLN A 114 3.30 4.77 -0.38
CA GLN A 114 4.60 5.41 -0.13
C GLN A 114 5.79 4.55 -0.58
N ILE A 115 5.62 3.23 -0.67
CA ILE A 115 6.67 2.30 -1.10
C ILE A 115 6.76 2.22 -2.63
N GLY A 116 5.81 2.84 -3.36
CA GLY A 116 5.86 2.94 -4.82
C GLY A 116 5.67 1.60 -5.55
N ARG A 117 4.85 0.72 -4.98
CA ARG A 117 4.58 -0.63 -5.49
C ARG A 117 3.09 -0.88 -5.71
N LEU A 118 2.38 0.17 -6.13
CA LEU A 118 1.02 0.05 -6.66
C LEU A 118 1.13 -0.27 -8.15
N TYR A 119 0.57 -1.38 -8.57
CA TYR A 119 0.57 -1.83 -9.95
C TYR A 119 -0.84 -1.88 -10.49
N SER A 120 -0.95 -1.75 -11.80
CA SER A 120 -2.20 -1.96 -12.53
C SER A 120 -1.98 -2.78 -13.78
N VAL A 121 -2.98 -3.55 -14.17
CA VAL A 121 -3.16 -4.00 -15.56
C VAL A 121 -4.46 -3.42 -16.07
N ALA A 122 -4.40 -2.80 -17.23
CA ALA A 122 -5.57 -2.31 -17.94
C ALA A 122 -5.66 -3.00 -19.30
N ASP A 123 -6.85 -3.45 -19.67
CA ASP A 123 -7.08 -4.10 -20.95
C ASP A 123 -8.53 -3.87 -21.42
N THR A 124 -8.72 -4.02 -22.72
CA THR A 124 -10.02 -3.93 -23.38
C THR A 124 -10.31 -5.24 -24.10
N GLY A 125 -11.47 -5.83 -23.82
CA GLY A 125 -11.93 -7.06 -24.45
C GLY A 125 -13.27 -6.88 -25.13
N LEU A 126 -13.52 -7.69 -26.16
CA LEU A 126 -14.82 -7.75 -26.83
C LEU A 126 -15.54 -9.03 -26.41
N LEU A 127 -16.69 -8.89 -25.76
CA LEU A 127 -17.61 -9.99 -25.55
C LEU A 127 -18.62 -10.02 -26.70
N HIS A 128 -18.91 -11.20 -27.22
CA HIS A 128 -19.87 -11.44 -28.30
C HIS A 128 -20.54 -12.81 -28.12
N GLN A 129 -21.48 -13.20 -28.98
CA GLN A 129 -22.29 -14.41 -28.78
C GLN A 129 -21.51 -15.73 -28.59
N ASN A 130 -20.27 -15.80 -29.10
CA ASN A 130 -19.40 -16.98 -28.96
C ASN A 130 -18.35 -16.82 -27.84
N LEU A 131 -18.30 -15.66 -27.21
CA LEU A 131 -17.36 -15.32 -26.14
C LEU A 131 -18.07 -14.43 -25.12
N LEU A 132 -18.74 -15.09 -24.16
CA LEU A 132 -19.50 -14.42 -23.12
C LEU A 132 -18.68 -14.18 -21.84
N THR A 133 -17.42 -14.63 -21.81
CA THR A 133 -16.56 -14.59 -20.65
C THR A 133 -15.14 -14.18 -21.00
N LEU A 134 -14.58 -13.25 -20.23
CA LEU A 134 -13.18 -12.86 -20.28
C LEU A 134 -12.61 -12.89 -18.87
N ALA A 135 -11.42 -13.44 -18.68
CA ALA A 135 -10.77 -13.49 -17.38
C ALA A 135 -9.33 -12.95 -17.44
N TYR A 136 -8.91 -12.34 -16.34
CA TYR A 136 -7.54 -11.96 -16.07
C TYR A 136 -7.00 -12.81 -14.93
N ILE A 137 -5.90 -13.48 -15.17
CA ILE A 137 -5.23 -14.35 -14.21
C ILE A 137 -3.95 -13.65 -13.79
N ILE A 138 -3.77 -13.47 -12.48
CA ILE A 138 -2.58 -12.88 -11.89
C ILE A 138 -1.90 -13.97 -11.05
N ASP A 139 -0.77 -14.46 -11.55
CA ASP A 139 0.05 -15.45 -10.87
C ASP A 139 1.08 -14.74 -9.98
N ASN A 140 1.17 -15.17 -8.72
CA ASN A 140 2.27 -14.84 -7.82
C ASN A 140 3.26 -16.02 -7.83
N PRO A 141 4.37 -15.95 -8.58
CA PRO A 141 5.29 -17.09 -8.72
C PRO A 141 5.77 -17.61 -7.37
N SER A 142 5.99 -18.92 -7.25
CA SER A 142 6.49 -19.52 -5.99
C SER A 142 7.87 -18.99 -5.58
N THR A 143 8.63 -18.47 -6.55
CA THR A 143 9.93 -17.82 -6.36
C THR A 143 9.83 -16.36 -5.89
N SER A 144 8.62 -15.80 -5.80
CA SER A 144 8.38 -14.42 -5.38
C SER A 144 8.69 -14.25 -3.89
N SER A 145 9.41 -13.16 -3.58
CA SER A 145 9.58 -12.67 -2.21
C SER A 145 8.44 -11.72 -1.79
N ARG A 146 7.42 -11.54 -2.65
CA ARG A 146 6.36 -10.56 -2.46
C ARG A 146 4.98 -11.16 -2.37
N ILE A 147 4.11 -10.54 -1.58
CA ILE A 147 2.69 -10.86 -1.47
C ILE A 147 1.90 -9.83 -2.28
N LEU A 148 0.91 -10.30 -3.04
CA LEU A 148 -0.05 -9.43 -3.73
C LEU A 148 -1.23 -9.13 -2.80
N TYR A 149 -1.61 -7.86 -2.73
CA TYR A 149 -2.82 -7.39 -2.07
C TYR A 149 -3.69 -6.73 -3.13
N LEU A 150 -4.79 -7.39 -3.50
CA LEU A 150 -5.72 -6.83 -4.48
C LEU A 150 -6.36 -5.60 -3.84
N GLU A 151 -6.30 -4.46 -4.52
CA GLU A 151 -6.82 -3.20 -4.00
C GLU A 151 -8.20 -2.92 -4.60
N LYS A 152 -8.28 -2.92 -5.93
CA LYS A 152 -9.47 -2.45 -6.62
C LYS A 152 -9.59 -3.04 -8.01
N ILE A 153 -10.81 -3.32 -8.43
CA ILE A 153 -11.16 -3.63 -9.81
C ILE A 153 -12.10 -2.52 -10.29
N THR A 154 -11.71 -1.81 -11.35
CA THR A 154 -12.57 -0.84 -12.01
C THR A 154 -12.79 -1.26 -13.44
N GLY A 155 -13.88 -0.79 -14.01
CA GLY A 155 -14.13 -1.04 -15.40
C GLY A 155 -15.42 -0.45 -15.85
N GLY A 156 -15.84 -0.90 -17.01
CA GLY A 156 -17.16 -0.62 -17.51
C GLY A 156 -17.41 -1.35 -18.80
N ASN A 157 -18.68 -1.40 -19.15
CA ASN A 157 -19.11 -1.99 -20.39
C ASN A 157 -19.85 -0.96 -21.24
N VAL A 158 -19.47 -0.89 -22.52
CA VAL A 158 -20.11 -0.04 -23.52
C VAL A 158 -20.61 -0.95 -24.65
N PRO A 159 -21.88 -0.82 -25.09
CA PRO A 159 -22.33 -1.49 -26.30
C PRO A 159 -21.42 -1.13 -27.46
N ALA A 160 -20.83 -2.12 -28.12
CA ALA A 160 -19.93 -1.89 -29.25
C ALA A 160 -20.70 -1.60 -30.55
N LEU A 161 -21.99 -1.95 -30.60
CA LEU A 161 -22.91 -1.68 -31.70
C LEU A 161 -24.11 -0.87 -31.21
N SER A 162 -24.68 -0.03 -32.07
CA SER A 162 -25.70 0.99 -31.77
C SER A 162 -27.11 0.45 -31.48
N SER A 163 -27.24 -0.80 -31.06
CA SER A 163 -28.52 -1.41 -30.73
C SER A 163 -29.01 -0.87 -29.38
N THR A 164 -29.98 0.03 -29.43
CA THR A 164 -30.53 0.77 -28.28
C THR A 164 -31.39 -0.08 -27.32
N ALA A 165 -31.55 -1.38 -27.56
CA ALA A 165 -32.61 -2.16 -26.90
C ALA A 165 -32.16 -2.97 -25.68
N TYR A 166 -30.87 -3.31 -25.56
CA TYR A 166 -30.42 -4.19 -24.48
C TYR A 166 -28.94 -4.00 -24.15
N VAL A 167 -28.67 -3.56 -22.92
CA VAL A 167 -27.31 -3.64 -22.35
C VAL A 167 -27.30 -4.78 -21.34
N PRO A 168 -26.57 -5.87 -21.60
CA PRO A 168 -26.55 -7.00 -20.70
C PRO A 168 -25.92 -6.63 -19.37
N ALA A 169 -26.35 -7.31 -18.30
CA ALA A 169 -25.69 -7.27 -17.02
C ALA A 169 -24.28 -7.88 -17.14
N LEU A 170 -23.32 -7.28 -16.45
CA LEU A 170 -21.97 -7.82 -16.34
C LEU A 170 -21.79 -8.36 -14.93
N ARG A 171 -21.25 -9.57 -14.81
CA ARG A 171 -20.89 -10.17 -13.53
C ARG A 171 -19.37 -10.23 -13.40
N THR A 172 -18.84 -9.74 -12.29
CA THR A 172 -17.45 -9.93 -11.89
C THR A 172 -17.38 -11.06 -10.88
N MET A 173 -16.51 -12.04 -11.12
CA MET A 173 -16.25 -13.16 -10.23
C MET A 173 -14.75 -13.23 -9.94
N ILE A 174 -14.41 -13.42 -8.67
CA ILE A 174 -13.02 -13.61 -8.24
C ILE A 174 -12.83 -15.06 -7.82
N TYR A 175 -11.79 -15.68 -8.35
CA TYR A 175 -11.40 -17.06 -8.06
C TYR A 175 -10.00 -17.11 -7.48
N ARG A 176 -9.74 -18.08 -6.60
CA ARG A 176 -8.40 -18.44 -6.14
C ARG A 176 -7.97 -19.79 -6.71
N ASP A 177 -6.66 -20.00 -6.78
CA ASP A 177 -6.02 -21.28 -7.11
C ASP A 177 -6.49 -21.88 -8.44
N VAL A 178 -6.57 -21.02 -9.44
CA VAL A 178 -6.99 -21.34 -10.79
C VAL A 178 -5.95 -22.23 -11.48
N GLN A 179 -6.43 -23.31 -12.09
CA GLN A 179 -5.58 -24.26 -12.81
C GLN A 179 -5.42 -23.92 -14.30
N THR A 180 -6.37 -23.15 -14.84
CA THR A 180 -6.32 -22.66 -16.22
C THR A 180 -5.24 -21.60 -16.36
N ARG A 181 -4.49 -21.63 -17.48
CA ARG A 181 -3.51 -20.59 -17.83
C ARG A 181 -4.11 -19.64 -18.86
N GLY A 182 -3.78 -18.35 -18.75
CA GLY A 182 -4.11 -17.40 -19.81
C GLY A 182 -3.27 -17.63 -21.06
N THR A 183 -3.80 -17.18 -22.19
CA THR A 183 -3.22 -17.37 -23.53
C THR A 183 -2.51 -16.11 -24.04
N ALA A 184 -2.94 -14.92 -23.59
CA ALA A 184 -2.30 -13.65 -23.91
C ALA A 184 -1.68 -13.04 -22.65
N GLN A 185 -0.46 -12.51 -22.74
CA GLN A 185 0.21 -11.87 -21.59
C GLN A 185 -0.18 -10.40 -21.47
N GLY A 186 -0.51 -9.98 -20.25
CA GLY A 186 -0.65 -8.58 -19.89
C GLY A 186 0.65 -8.04 -19.32
N THR A 187 0.90 -6.74 -19.47
CA THR A 187 2.06 -6.07 -18.86
C THR A 187 1.61 -5.20 -17.69
N PRO A 188 1.88 -5.59 -16.44
CA PRO A 188 1.67 -4.72 -15.30
C PRO A 188 2.43 -3.40 -15.45
N CYS A 189 1.76 -2.31 -15.12
CA CYS A 189 2.34 -0.97 -15.07
C CYS A 189 2.42 -0.51 -13.62
N ASN A 190 3.58 0.04 -13.22
CA ASN A 190 3.71 0.70 -11.93
C ASN A 190 3.00 2.05 -11.97
N MET A 191 2.09 2.29 -11.04
CA MET A 191 1.31 3.52 -10.92
C MET A 191 2.07 4.63 -10.19
N ASN A 192 3.25 4.33 -9.64
CA ASN A 192 4.19 5.33 -9.19
C ASN A 192 5.16 5.69 -10.32
N PHE A 193 4.85 6.76 -11.05
CA PHE A 193 5.68 7.26 -12.16
C PHE A 193 7.10 7.68 -11.75
N GLY A 194 7.36 7.91 -10.46
CA GLY A 194 8.70 8.21 -9.95
C GLY A 194 9.60 6.98 -9.78
N TYR A 195 9.05 5.76 -9.84
CA TYR A 195 9.76 4.51 -9.57
C TYR A 195 9.38 3.44 -10.61
N PRO A 196 10.17 3.25 -11.68
CA PRO A 196 9.83 2.35 -12.80
C PRO A 196 10.09 0.86 -12.47
N ASN A 197 9.87 0.45 -11.22
CA ASN A 197 10.05 -0.94 -10.83
C ASN A 197 9.01 -1.80 -11.54
N ASN A 198 9.44 -2.92 -12.12
CA ASN A 198 8.54 -3.91 -12.72
C ASN A 198 7.86 -4.74 -11.62
N SER A 199 6.62 -5.13 -11.91
CA SER A 199 5.88 -6.12 -11.12
C SER A 199 6.58 -7.48 -11.16
N ILE A 200 6.56 -8.21 -10.05
CA ILE A 200 6.99 -9.63 -10.01
C ILE A 200 5.82 -10.55 -10.41
N MET A 201 4.60 -10.05 -10.36
CA MET A 201 3.40 -10.79 -10.73
C MET A 201 3.34 -11.00 -12.24
N LEU A 202 2.86 -12.17 -12.65
CA LEU A 202 2.64 -12.49 -14.05
C LEU A 202 1.15 -12.32 -14.34
N VAL A 203 0.81 -11.54 -15.36
CA VAL A 203 -0.58 -11.33 -15.75
C VAL A 203 -0.83 -12.00 -17.09
N SER A 204 -1.92 -12.75 -17.17
CA SER A 204 -2.39 -13.33 -18.41
C SER A 204 -3.90 -13.17 -18.56
N ARG A 205 -4.36 -13.20 -19.81
CA ARG A 205 -5.77 -13.10 -20.19
C ARG A 205 -6.25 -14.44 -20.74
N LEU A 206 -7.45 -14.83 -20.38
CA LEU A 206 -8.14 -16.01 -20.86
C LEU A 206 -9.50 -15.63 -21.44
N GLU A 207 -9.76 -16.07 -22.65
CA GLU A 207 -11.08 -16.02 -23.28
C GLU A 207 -11.82 -17.33 -22.94
N GLY A 208 -12.85 -17.24 -22.10
CA GLY A 208 -13.56 -18.40 -21.57
C GLY A 208 -13.54 -18.52 -20.04
N MET A 209 -14.05 -19.65 -19.55
CA MET A 209 -14.26 -19.88 -18.12
C MET A 209 -12.96 -20.28 -17.41
N VAL A 210 -12.77 -19.75 -16.20
CA VAL A 210 -11.70 -20.19 -15.31
C VAL A 210 -12.13 -21.40 -14.48
N ASN A 211 -11.19 -22.28 -14.17
CA ASN A 211 -11.40 -23.40 -13.25
C ASN A 211 -10.62 -23.15 -11.95
N GLY A 212 -11.32 -22.70 -10.92
CA GLY A 212 -10.76 -22.43 -9.59
C GLY A 212 -11.87 -22.33 -8.53
N THR A 213 -11.50 -21.96 -7.30
CA THR A 213 -12.47 -21.81 -6.21
C THR A 213 -13.04 -20.39 -6.20
N PRO A 214 -14.36 -20.18 -6.37
CA PRO A 214 -14.95 -18.85 -6.31
C PRO A 214 -14.86 -18.29 -4.89
N VAL A 215 -14.46 -17.02 -4.79
CA VAL A 215 -14.28 -16.28 -3.52
C VAL A 215 -15.29 -15.15 -3.41
N LEU A 216 -15.55 -14.44 -4.52
CA LEU A 216 -16.46 -13.29 -4.57
C LEU A 216 -17.21 -13.26 -5.90
N ALA A 217 -18.48 -12.86 -5.88
CA ALA A 217 -19.29 -12.67 -7.07
C ALA A 217 -20.15 -11.41 -6.92
N ILE A 218 -20.05 -10.51 -7.90
CA ILE A 218 -20.74 -9.21 -7.90
C ILE A 218 -21.41 -9.03 -9.26
N SER A 219 -22.68 -8.64 -9.25
CA SER A 219 -23.41 -8.28 -10.46
C SER A 219 -23.42 -6.77 -10.61
N HIS A 220 -23.17 -6.30 -11.83
CA HIS A 220 -23.16 -4.89 -12.18
C HIS A 220 -24.31 -4.60 -13.15
N THR A 221 -25.00 -3.50 -12.88
CA THR A 221 -25.81 -2.85 -13.91
C THR A 221 -24.88 -2.32 -15.00
N SER A 222 -25.41 -2.16 -16.22
CA SER A 222 -24.64 -1.59 -17.33
C SER A 222 -23.96 -0.27 -16.99
N GLY A 223 -22.77 -0.05 -17.54
CA GLY A 223 -22.00 1.18 -17.41
C GLY A 223 -20.69 0.97 -16.67
N GLN A 224 -20.24 2.00 -15.96
CA GLN A 224 -19.01 1.93 -15.16
C GLN A 224 -19.27 1.20 -13.85
N PHE A 225 -18.28 0.44 -13.41
CA PHE A 225 -18.30 -0.22 -12.11
C PHE A 225 -16.96 -0.06 -11.39
N SER A 226 -17.03 -0.20 -10.06
CA SER A 226 -15.89 -0.17 -9.16
C SER A 226 -16.14 -1.17 -8.04
N VAL A 227 -15.28 -2.17 -7.95
CA VAL A 227 -15.21 -3.14 -6.86
C VAL A 227 -13.99 -2.79 -6.02
N ASP A 228 -14.23 -2.26 -4.83
CA ASP A 228 -13.18 -1.95 -3.87
C ASP A 228 -13.04 -3.12 -2.88
N VAL A 229 -11.84 -3.69 -2.79
CA VAL A 229 -11.52 -4.78 -1.86
C VAL A 229 -10.50 -4.37 -0.81
N GLN A 230 -9.88 -3.19 -0.93
CA GLN A 230 -9.04 -2.57 0.09
C GLN A 230 -7.94 -3.49 0.66
N GLY A 231 -7.31 -4.30 -0.20
CA GLY A 231 -6.27 -5.24 0.21
C GLY A 231 -6.76 -6.51 0.92
N GLN A 232 -8.07 -6.71 1.09
CA GLN A 232 -8.63 -7.85 1.82
C GLN A 232 -8.42 -9.19 1.11
N ILE A 233 -8.17 -9.17 -0.20
CA ILE A 233 -7.82 -10.36 -0.96
C ILE A 233 -6.29 -10.42 -1.12
N ILE A 234 -5.70 -11.39 -0.42
CA ILE A 234 -4.25 -11.56 -0.29
C ILE A 234 -3.84 -12.81 -1.07
N VAL A 235 -2.86 -12.66 -1.96
CA VAL A 235 -2.35 -13.76 -2.79
C VAL A 235 -0.87 -14.00 -2.46
N PRO A 236 -0.54 -15.04 -1.67
CA PRO A 236 0.84 -15.36 -1.33
C PRO A 236 1.59 -16.00 -2.50
N PRO A 237 2.94 -16.08 -2.44
CA PRO A 237 3.74 -16.77 -3.45
C PRO A 237 3.36 -18.24 -3.64
N GLY A 238 3.31 -18.67 -4.89
CA GLY A 238 2.88 -20.00 -5.30
C GLY A 238 1.37 -20.10 -5.56
N HIS A 239 0.62 -19.02 -5.35
CA HIS A 239 -0.81 -18.95 -5.59
C HIS A 239 -1.15 -17.96 -6.70
N ASN A 240 -2.39 -18.03 -7.18
CA ASN A 240 -2.90 -17.10 -8.16
C ASN A 240 -4.35 -16.72 -7.87
N ILE A 241 -4.77 -15.66 -8.54
CA ILE A 241 -6.13 -15.14 -8.53
C ILE A 241 -6.60 -14.98 -9.98
N ALA A 242 -7.88 -15.22 -10.22
CA ALA A 242 -8.50 -14.80 -11.47
C ALA A 242 -9.68 -13.86 -11.22
N ILE A 243 -9.75 -12.81 -12.03
CA ILE A 243 -10.88 -11.89 -12.11
C ILE A 243 -11.59 -12.19 -13.42
N GLN A 244 -12.74 -12.83 -13.34
CA GLN A 244 -13.57 -13.20 -14.48
C GLN A 244 -14.75 -12.23 -14.64
N PHE A 245 -14.96 -11.79 -15.87
CA PHE A 245 -16.11 -11.00 -16.30
C PHE A 245 -17.00 -11.87 -17.19
N THR A 246 -18.28 -11.98 -16.85
CA THR A 246 -19.24 -12.80 -17.59
C THR A 246 -20.50 -12.00 -17.89
N THR A 247 -21.09 -12.24 -19.07
CA THR A 247 -22.40 -11.73 -19.47
C THR A 247 -23.34 -12.89 -19.80
N ASP A 248 -24.63 -12.74 -19.50
CA ASP A 248 -25.57 -13.87 -19.52
C ASP A 248 -26.07 -14.21 -20.94
N ALA A 249 -26.12 -13.22 -21.85
CA ALA A 249 -26.44 -13.45 -23.26
C ALA A 249 -26.03 -12.26 -24.15
N LEU A 250 -25.41 -12.58 -25.28
CA LEU A 250 -25.17 -11.68 -26.41
C LEU A 250 -25.69 -12.35 -27.68
N ASN A 251 -26.05 -11.55 -28.69
CA ASN A 251 -26.43 -12.03 -30.02
C ASN A 251 -25.56 -11.33 -31.07
N ASP A 252 -25.65 -11.74 -32.34
CA ASP A 252 -24.87 -11.15 -33.43
C ASP A 252 -24.99 -9.62 -33.56
N ASN A 253 -26.08 -9.03 -33.07
CA ASN A 253 -26.34 -7.59 -33.16
C ASN A 253 -25.90 -6.82 -31.90
N ASN A 254 -25.53 -7.51 -30.83
CA ASN A 254 -25.19 -6.92 -29.54
C ASN A 254 -23.83 -7.46 -29.10
N GLN A 255 -22.80 -6.65 -29.27
CA GLN A 255 -21.45 -6.91 -28.73
C GLN A 255 -21.16 -5.94 -27.60
N LEU A 256 -20.32 -6.37 -26.66
CA LEU A 256 -19.99 -5.58 -25.49
C LEU A 256 -18.49 -5.35 -25.41
N MET A 257 -18.08 -4.09 -25.50
CA MET A 257 -16.71 -3.71 -25.21
C MET A 257 -16.56 -3.59 -23.70
N LEU A 258 -15.74 -4.45 -23.12
CA LEU A 258 -15.37 -4.46 -21.72
C LEU A 258 -14.03 -3.72 -21.57
N ASN A 259 -14.00 -2.71 -20.71
CA ASN A 259 -12.76 -2.13 -20.22
C ASN A 259 -12.56 -2.56 -18.77
N ALA A 260 -11.41 -3.12 -18.44
CA ALA A 260 -11.07 -3.54 -17.09
C ALA A 260 -9.72 -2.96 -16.68
N ASN A 261 -9.65 -2.50 -15.42
CA ASN A 261 -8.42 -2.09 -14.76
C ASN A 261 -8.38 -2.73 -13.37
N ILE A 262 -7.35 -3.53 -13.13
CA ILE A 262 -7.15 -4.29 -11.90
C ILE A 262 -5.91 -3.72 -11.21
N LEU A 263 -6.06 -3.26 -9.98
CA LEU A 263 -5.03 -2.61 -9.18
C LEU A 263 -4.66 -3.47 -7.98
N TRP A 264 -3.36 -3.57 -7.69
CA TRP A 264 -2.85 -4.29 -6.53
C TRP A 264 -1.56 -3.68 -5.98
N TYR A 265 -1.28 -3.95 -4.71
CA TYR A 265 0.02 -3.69 -4.11
C TYR A 265 0.89 -4.95 -4.10
N GLU A 266 2.21 -4.77 -4.24
CA GLU A 266 3.19 -5.81 -3.94
C GLU A 266 4.04 -5.43 -2.74
N LEU A 267 4.07 -6.29 -1.73
CA LEU A 267 4.82 -6.06 -0.49
C LEU A 267 5.78 -7.19 -0.22
N ASP A 268 6.96 -6.86 0.29
CA ASP A 268 7.93 -7.87 0.72
C ASP A 268 7.35 -8.67 1.91
N LYS A 269 7.69 -9.96 1.96
CA LYS A 269 7.37 -10.85 3.09
C LYS A 269 8.09 -10.46 4.37
#